data_AF-A0A955CHD5-F1
#
_entry.id   AF-A0A955CHD5-F1
#
_cell.length_a   1.000
_cell.length_b   1.000
_cell.length_c   1.000
_cell.angle_alpha   90.00
_cell.angle_beta   90.00
_cell.angle_gamma   90.00
#
_symmetry.space_group_name_H-M   'P 1'
#
loop_
_entity.id
_entity.type
_entity.pdbx_description
1 polymer ?
#
loop_
_entity_poly.entity_id
_entity_poly.type
_entity_poly.pdbx_seq_one_letter_code
_entity_poly.pdbx_strand_id
1 'polypeptide(L)'
;EGRPVVENQGFDHEERDPKVFWHEPAGRWIMALWVQVNPGRVRFFTSKNLVDCEFASDLLRDWAFECMDAVVLPIDGDPSRQRLLLYDASFVYEVGTFDGREFHTEFGPFQAGGGNFYAAQTFYNEPRQRAVQIGWMRGGPNSAEKYGAPFNQQMSFPCELTLRTVGDDVRVFAGPVPEIESLWGEQRALANVALLDGVNVLEGESPLDLVDAEIVFDPGDAERIEVRLAGAELAYDCANQRLTLLAVNDRGDVEVRNVFEGLEARDGMIELRILVDRLSVEVYAFGGEKFHAAYIAPNPQDAKPKFVARGGAAQLERMKLRRLRSAWEKP
;
A
#
# COMPACT_ATOMS: atom_id res chain seq x y z
N GLU A 1 31.78 14.08 -16.11
CA GLU A 1 31.71 13.75 -17.55
C GLU A 1 30.47 12.92 -17.96
N GLY A 2 29.42 12.84 -17.14
CA GLY A 2 28.14 12.20 -17.55
C GLY A 2 28.22 10.70 -17.89
N ARG A 3 29.34 10.03 -17.59
CA ARG A 3 29.52 8.59 -17.81
C ARG A 3 28.78 7.79 -16.74
N PRO A 4 28.26 6.60 -17.07
CA PRO A 4 27.69 5.71 -16.07
C PRO A 4 28.77 5.31 -15.06
N VAL A 5 28.39 5.26 -13.78
CA VAL A 5 29.23 4.74 -12.69
C VAL A 5 29.34 3.22 -12.74
N VAL A 6 28.26 2.57 -13.15
CA VAL A 6 28.19 1.13 -13.43
C VAL A 6 27.80 0.99 -14.89
N GLU A 7 28.71 0.46 -15.71
CA GLU A 7 28.42 0.12 -17.10
C GLU A 7 27.35 -0.97 -17.17
N ASN A 8 26.68 -1.11 -18.31
CA ASN A 8 25.76 -2.22 -18.54
C ASN A 8 26.49 -3.56 -18.33
N GLN A 9 25.86 -4.48 -17.60
CA GLN A 9 26.42 -5.75 -17.16
C GLN A 9 26.30 -6.87 -18.21
N GLY A 10 25.60 -6.61 -19.32
CA GLY A 10 25.45 -7.51 -20.44
C GLY A 10 24.36 -8.58 -20.26
N PHE A 11 23.47 -8.42 -19.29
CA PHE A 11 22.34 -9.33 -19.09
C PHE A 11 21.10 -8.88 -19.85
N ASP A 12 20.81 -7.59 -19.82
CA ASP A 12 19.72 -6.94 -20.53
C ASP A 12 20.19 -5.58 -21.07
N HIS A 13 19.55 -5.06 -22.11
CA HIS A 13 19.77 -3.69 -22.56
C HIS A 13 19.09 -2.64 -21.67
N GLU A 14 18.10 -3.05 -20.87
CA GLU A 14 17.32 -2.16 -20.02
C GLU A 14 17.65 -2.29 -18.52
N GLU A 15 18.86 -2.72 -18.15
CA GLU A 15 19.32 -2.74 -16.75
C GLU A 15 19.14 -1.37 -16.10
N ARG A 16 18.46 -1.30 -14.95
CA ARG A 16 17.95 -0.04 -14.42
C ARG A 16 17.66 -0.08 -12.92
N ASP A 17 17.20 1.07 -12.45
CA ASP A 17 16.66 1.33 -11.11
C ASP A 17 17.61 1.01 -9.96
N PRO A 18 18.77 1.69 -9.89
CA PRO A 18 19.72 1.48 -8.81
C PRO A 18 19.16 2.01 -7.48
N LYS A 19 18.85 1.11 -6.53
CA LYS A 19 18.69 1.49 -5.13
C LYS A 19 20.05 1.54 -4.46
N VAL A 20 20.41 2.69 -3.92
CA VAL A 20 21.66 2.88 -3.18
C VAL A 20 21.38 3.19 -1.71
N PHE A 21 22.07 2.49 -0.81
CA PHE A 21 21.97 2.73 0.64
C PHE A 21 23.31 2.47 1.35
N TRP A 22 23.54 3.14 2.48
CA TRP A 22 24.72 2.89 3.30
C TRP A 22 24.50 1.69 4.21
N HIS A 23 25.45 0.74 4.21
CA HIS A 23 25.44 -0.41 5.10
C HIS A 23 26.47 -0.23 6.21
N GLU A 24 26.02 0.28 7.36
CA GLU A 24 26.86 0.59 8.51
C GLU A 24 27.78 -0.56 8.94
N PRO A 25 27.30 -1.82 9.11
CA PRO A 25 28.16 -2.91 9.58
C PRO A 25 29.35 -3.22 8.66
N ALA A 26 29.19 -3.01 7.34
CA ALA A 26 30.25 -3.24 6.36
C ALA A 26 31.02 -1.97 5.97
N GLY A 27 30.61 -0.80 6.46
CA GLY A 27 31.21 0.51 6.19
C GLY A 27 31.30 0.85 4.70
N ARG A 28 30.23 0.58 3.94
CA ARG A 28 30.20 0.80 2.49
C ARG A 28 28.79 1.07 1.96
N TRP A 29 28.71 1.73 0.82
CA TRP A 29 27.50 1.86 0.02
C TRP A 29 27.19 0.55 -0.68
N ILE A 30 25.91 0.20 -0.73
CA ILE A 30 25.38 -0.95 -1.46
C ILE A 30 24.47 -0.41 -2.54
N MET A 31 24.60 -0.94 -3.76
CA MET A 31 23.68 -0.69 -4.86
C MET A 31 22.99 -2.00 -5.22
N ALA A 32 21.67 -2.04 -5.17
CA ALA A 32 20.85 -3.10 -5.76
C ALA A 32 20.39 -2.61 -7.15
N LEU A 33 20.77 -3.33 -8.20
CA LEU A 33 20.43 -3.01 -9.58
C LEU A 33 19.66 -4.17 -10.21
N TRP A 34 18.51 -3.89 -10.81
CA TRP A 34 17.82 -4.90 -11.60
C TRP A 34 18.51 -5.05 -12.96
N VAL A 35 18.88 -6.28 -13.34
CA VAL A 35 19.70 -6.52 -14.54
C VAL A 35 19.14 -7.55 -15.51
N GLN A 36 18.13 -8.34 -15.13
CA GLN A 36 17.62 -9.40 -15.99
C GLN A 36 16.18 -9.79 -15.64
N VAL A 37 15.39 -10.10 -16.67
CA VAL A 37 14.11 -10.80 -16.53
C VAL A 37 14.30 -12.33 -16.69
N ASN A 38 13.59 -13.12 -15.89
CA ASN A 38 13.45 -14.59 -15.96
C ASN A 38 14.75 -15.44 -15.86
N PRO A 39 15.13 -15.89 -14.64
CA PRO A 39 14.58 -15.42 -13.36
C PRO A 39 14.92 -13.94 -13.18
N GLY A 40 14.12 -13.23 -12.39
CA GLY A 40 14.47 -11.88 -11.96
C GLY A 40 15.84 -11.88 -11.30
N ARG A 41 16.75 -11.03 -11.80
CA ARG A 41 18.11 -10.88 -11.26
C ARG A 41 18.31 -9.48 -10.71
N VAL A 42 18.57 -9.42 -9.41
CA VAL A 42 19.06 -8.21 -8.75
C VAL A 42 20.54 -8.40 -8.48
N ARG A 43 21.37 -7.54 -9.06
CA ARG A 43 22.80 -7.52 -8.83
C ARG A 43 23.15 -6.52 -7.76
N PHE A 44 23.87 -6.97 -6.74
CA PHE A 44 24.42 -6.09 -5.72
C PHE A 44 25.83 -5.65 -6.11
N PHE A 45 26.10 -4.35 -5.95
CA PHE A 45 27.44 -3.77 -5.97
C PHE A 45 27.75 -3.12 -4.63
N THR A 46 29.04 -3.00 -4.34
CA THR A 46 29.52 -2.24 -3.19
C THR A 46 30.44 -1.11 -3.60
N SER A 47 30.41 0.01 -2.90
CA SER A 47 31.29 1.15 -3.15
C SER A 47 31.68 1.87 -1.86
N LYS A 48 32.89 2.41 -1.82
CA LYS A 48 33.32 3.29 -0.71
C LYS A 48 33.02 4.77 -0.97
N ASN A 49 32.77 5.15 -2.23
CA ASN A 49 32.73 6.55 -2.65
C ASN A 49 31.62 6.86 -3.67
N LEU A 50 30.70 5.92 -3.94
CA LEU A 50 29.61 6.03 -4.91
C LEU A 50 30.07 6.12 -6.39
N VAL A 51 31.36 5.92 -6.66
CA VAL A 51 31.94 6.04 -8.01
C VAL A 51 32.65 4.75 -8.40
N ASP A 52 33.43 4.17 -7.50
CA ASP A 52 34.09 2.89 -7.73
C ASP A 52 33.18 1.79 -7.19
N CYS A 53 32.41 1.16 -8.10
CA CYS A 53 31.47 0.10 -7.76
C CYS A 53 32.05 -1.27 -8.11
N GLU A 54 32.08 -2.17 -7.12
CA GLU A 54 32.54 -3.55 -7.26
C GLU A 54 31.36 -4.51 -7.15
N PHE A 55 31.32 -5.52 -8.03
CA PHE A 55 30.34 -6.60 -7.94
C PHE A 55 30.40 -7.29 -6.56
N ALA A 56 29.24 -7.45 -5.93
CA ALA A 56 29.09 -8.11 -4.65
C ALA A 56 28.53 -9.52 -4.81
N SER A 57 27.29 -9.63 -5.28
CA SER A 57 26.56 -10.88 -5.48
C SER A 57 25.36 -10.69 -6.42
N ASP A 58 24.73 -11.79 -6.81
CA ASP A 58 23.44 -11.80 -7.52
C ASP A 58 22.36 -12.46 -6.65
N LEU A 59 21.18 -11.85 -6.60
CA LEU A 59 19.96 -12.44 -6.05
C LEU A 59 19.05 -12.84 -7.22
N LEU A 60 18.74 -14.13 -7.30
CA LEU A 60 17.83 -14.69 -8.29
C LEU A 60 16.48 -15.02 -7.66
N ARG A 61 15.41 -14.38 -8.14
CA ARG A 61 14.04 -14.59 -7.66
C ARG A 61 13.06 -14.40 -8.82
N ASP A 62 12.07 -15.27 -8.93
CA ASP A 62 11.04 -15.14 -9.96
C ASP A 62 10.18 -13.89 -9.77
N TRP A 63 10.03 -13.42 -8.52
CA TRP A 63 9.28 -12.22 -8.19
C TRP A 63 10.06 -10.92 -8.42
N ALA A 64 11.40 -10.97 -8.49
CA ALA A 64 12.20 -9.75 -8.52
C ALA A 64 12.11 -9.08 -9.89
N PHE A 65 11.55 -7.88 -9.90
CA PHE A 65 11.51 -7.02 -11.07
C PHE A 65 12.05 -5.63 -10.72
N GLU A 66 11.88 -4.68 -11.62
CA GLU A 66 12.41 -3.31 -11.54
C GLU A 66 12.08 -2.56 -10.23
N CYS A 67 12.62 -1.35 -10.07
CA CYS A 67 12.42 -0.47 -8.91
C CYS A 67 12.62 -1.18 -7.56
N MET A 68 13.70 -1.93 -7.42
CA MET A 68 14.06 -2.55 -6.14
C MET A 68 14.23 -1.47 -5.06
N ASP A 69 13.89 -1.81 -3.83
CA ASP A 69 14.19 -0.98 -2.67
C ASP A 69 14.54 -1.85 -1.45
N ALA A 70 15.33 -1.27 -0.55
CA ALA A 70 15.89 -1.93 0.61
C ALA A 70 15.91 -0.96 1.80
N VAL A 71 15.32 -1.37 2.93
CA VAL A 71 15.27 -0.57 4.15
C VAL A 71 15.44 -1.45 5.39
N VAL A 72 16.26 -0.99 6.34
CA VAL A 72 16.45 -1.69 7.62
C VAL A 72 15.40 -1.23 8.61
N LEU A 73 14.69 -2.19 9.21
CA LEU A 73 13.60 -1.95 10.14
C LEU A 73 13.73 -2.83 11.40
N PRO A 74 13.37 -2.31 12.58
CA PRO A 74 13.24 -3.13 13.79
C PRO A 74 11.98 -3.99 13.72
N ILE A 75 12.10 -5.26 14.10
CA ILE A 75 10.94 -6.15 14.30
C ILE A 75 10.25 -5.78 15.60
N ASP A 76 8.93 -5.57 15.55
CA ASP A 76 8.09 -5.17 16.69
C ASP A 76 8.55 -3.89 17.40
N GLY A 77 9.30 -3.03 16.69
CA GLY A 77 9.90 -1.82 17.26
C GLY A 77 11.11 -2.07 18.16
N ASP A 78 11.62 -3.31 18.27
CA ASP A 78 12.82 -3.63 19.03
C ASP A 78 14.09 -3.29 18.22
N PRO A 79 14.87 -2.26 18.63
CA PRO A 79 16.06 -1.84 17.90
C PRO A 79 17.19 -2.88 17.89
N SER A 80 17.13 -3.91 18.75
CA SER A 80 18.10 -5.01 18.74
C SER A 80 17.77 -6.09 17.69
N ARG A 81 16.53 -6.10 17.19
CA ARG A 81 16.02 -7.08 16.21
C ARG A 81 15.82 -6.42 14.85
N GLN A 82 16.89 -5.92 14.25
CA GLN A 82 16.83 -5.30 12.93
C GLN A 82 16.85 -6.33 11.79
N ARG A 83 16.08 -6.09 10.75
CA ARG A 83 16.10 -6.84 9.49
C ARG A 83 16.03 -5.92 8.29
N LEU A 84 16.61 -6.36 7.19
CA LEU A 84 16.45 -5.72 5.90
C LEU A 84 15.14 -6.21 5.26
N LEU A 85 14.27 -5.27 4.94
CA LEU A 85 13.13 -5.45 4.05
C LEU A 85 13.62 -5.15 2.62
N LEU A 86 13.59 -6.15 1.74
CA LEU A 86 13.96 -6.04 0.33
C LEU A 86 12.72 -6.32 -0.54
N TYR A 87 12.43 -5.45 -1.50
CA TYR A 87 11.20 -5.55 -2.29
C TYR A 87 11.31 -4.95 -3.70
N ASP A 88 10.42 -5.37 -4.60
CA ASP A 88 10.34 -4.90 -6.00
C ASP A 88 9.32 -3.77 -6.21
N ALA A 89 9.17 -3.31 -7.46
CA ALA A 89 8.17 -2.32 -7.85
C ALA A 89 6.73 -2.64 -7.37
N SER A 90 6.31 -3.91 -7.42
CA SER A 90 4.96 -4.33 -7.03
C SER A 90 4.79 -4.50 -5.52
N PHE A 91 5.85 -4.28 -4.76
CA PHE A 91 5.93 -4.54 -3.33
C PHE A 91 5.70 -6.03 -2.97
N VAL A 92 6.22 -6.92 -3.82
CA VAL A 92 6.60 -8.28 -3.41
C VAL A 92 7.88 -8.14 -2.61
N TYR A 93 7.96 -8.78 -1.45
CA TYR A 93 9.06 -8.56 -0.53
C TYR A 93 9.53 -9.82 0.18
N GLU A 94 10.78 -9.75 0.63
CA GLU A 94 11.40 -10.69 1.56
C GLU A 94 11.98 -9.91 2.75
N VAL A 95 12.00 -10.54 3.91
CA VAL A 95 12.63 -10.01 5.14
C VAL A 95 13.82 -10.89 5.46
N GLY A 96 14.96 -10.29 5.75
CA GLY A 96 16.18 -11.04 5.99
C GLY A 96 17.34 -10.21 6.52
N THR A 97 18.54 -10.74 6.34
CA THR A 97 19.78 -10.06 6.70
C THR A 97 20.62 -9.77 5.46
N PHE A 98 21.49 -8.77 5.54
CA PHE A 98 22.48 -8.48 4.52
C PHE A 98 23.85 -8.42 5.17
N ASP A 99 24.80 -9.23 4.70
CA ASP A 99 26.12 -9.36 5.33
C ASP A 99 27.15 -8.34 4.82
N GLY A 100 26.72 -7.41 3.96
CA GLY A 100 27.58 -6.47 3.24
C GLY A 100 27.91 -6.91 1.82
N ARG A 101 27.52 -8.12 1.41
CA ARG A 101 27.64 -8.64 0.04
C ARG A 101 26.41 -9.38 -0.43
N GLU A 102 25.82 -10.23 0.39
CA GLU A 102 24.70 -11.12 0.06
C GLU A 102 23.48 -10.85 0.95
N PHE A 103 22.29 -10.98 0.36
CA PHE A 103 21.02 -10.96 1.06
C PHE A 103 20.59 -12.39 1.40
N HIS A 104 20.31 -12.64 2.68
CA HIS A 104 19.89 -13.92 3.22
C HIS A 104 18.43 -13.82 3.69
N THR A 105 17.52 -14.42 2.92
CA THR A 105 16.08 -14.46 3.21
C THR A 105 15.80 -15.24 4.49
N GLU A 106 15.02 -14.65 5.40
CA GLU A 106 14.49 -15.34 6.58
C GLU A 106 12.98 -15.58 6.47
N PHE A 107 12.24 -14.63 5.89
CA PHE A 107 10.79 -14.71 5.68
C PHE A 107 10.41 -14.24 4.27
N GLY A 108 9.39 -14.86 3.68
CA GLY A 108 8.86 -14.53 2.36
C GLY A 108 9.17 -15.56 1.26
N PRO A 109 8.84 -15.23 0.00
CA PRO A 109 8.29 -13.95 -0.45
C PRO A 109 6.83 -13.73 -0.05
N PHE A 110 6.46 -12.48 0.17
CA PHE A 110 5.10 -12.04 0.49
C PHE A 110 4.69 -10.87 -0.41
N GLN A 111 3.39 -10.63 -0.56
CA GLN A 111 2.84 -9.51 -1.36
C GLN A 111 2.16 -8.50 -0.43
N ALA A 112 2.65 -7.26 -0.40
CA ALA A 112 2.02 -6.17 0.36
C ALA A 112 1.28 -5.16 -0.55
N GLY A 113 1.79 -4.91 -1.75
CA GLY A 113 1.16 -4.01 -2.72
C GLY A 113 -0.07 -4.63 -3.38
N GLY A 114 -1.05 -3.80 -3.73
CA GLY A 114 -2.28 -4.26 -4.38
C GLY A 114 -2.82 -3.24 -5.38
N GLY A 115 -3.47 -3.76 -6.43
CA GLY A 115 -4.16 -2.95 -7.44
C GLY A 115 -3.19 -2.14 -8.31
N ASN A 116 -3.36 -0.82 -8.28
CA ASN A 116 -2.59 0.14 -9.04
C ASN A 116 -1.27 0.54 -8.36
N PHE A 117 -0.95 0.06 -7.14
CA PHE A 117 0.28 0.41 -6.44
C PHE A 117 1.52 -0.23 -7.09
N TYR A 118 2.50 0.59 -7.46
CA TYR A 118 3.70 0.15 -8.17
C TYR A 118 4.89 1.12 -7.96
N ALA A 119 6.10 0.71 -8.38
CA ALA A 119 7.34 1.48 -8.29
C ALA A 119 7.55 2.14 -6.92
N ALA A 120 7.21 1.42 -5.85
CA ALA A 120 7.22 1.96 -4.50
C ALA A 120 8.66 2.18 -4.01
N GLN A 121 8.90 3.33 -3.39
CA GLN A 121 10.23 3.71 -2.90
C GLN A 121 10.12 4.39 -1.54
N THR A 122 11.12 4.15 -0.70
CA THR A 122 11.30 4.79 0.60
C THR A 122 12.16 6.04 0.51
N PHE A 123 11.84 7.05 1.33
CA PHE A 123 12.69 8.22 1.49
C PHE A 123 13.95 7.85 2.27
N TYR A 124 15.11 8.00 1.64
CA TYR A 124 16.40 7.82 2.31
C TYR A 124 16.68 8.97 3.28
N ASN A 125 17.27 8.67 4.44
CA ASN A 125 17.65 9.66 5.46
C ASN A 125 16.46 10.51 5.96
N GLU A 126 15.30 9.86 6.18
CA GLU A 126 14.15 10.52 6.79
C GLU A 126 14.53 11.05 8.20
N PRO A 127 14.27 12.33 8.52
CA PRO A 127 14.82 12.96 9.73
C PRO A 127 14.37 12.36 11.06
N ARG A 128 13.23 11.67 11.08
CA ARG A 128 12.65 10.99 12.25
C ARG A 128 12.99 9.50 12.27
N GLN A 129 13.83 9.03 11.34
CA GLN A 129 14.26 7.64 11.18
C GLN A 129 13.09 6.68 10.95
N ARG A 130 12.03 7.15 10.29
CA ARG A 130 10.92 6.31 9.82
C ARG A 130 11.21 5.79 8.42
N ALA A 131 10.73 4.59 8.10
CA ALA A 131 10.63 4.15 6.72
C ALA A 131 9.34 4.66 6.10
N VAL A 132 9.37 5.88 5.54
CA VAL A 132 8.24 6.43 4.79
C VAL A 132 8.36 6.00 3.33
N GLN A 133 7.34 5.34 2.81
CA GLN A 133 7.22 4.86 1.44
C GLN A 133 6.14 5.63 0.69
N ILE A 134 6.37 5.86 -0.60
CA ILE A 134 5.34 6.32 -1.53
C ILE A 134 5.41 5.45 -2.80
N GLY A 135 4.26 5.09 -3.35
CA GLY A 135 4.19 4.34 -4.60
C GLY A 135 3.49 5.12 -5.69
N TRP A 136 3.87 4.83 -6.93
CA TRP A 136 3.16 5.31 -8.09
C TRP A 136 1.87 4.50 -8.28
N MET A 137 0.73 5.18 -8.39
CA MET A 137 -0.51 4.53 -8.79
C MET A 137 -0.51 4.38 -10.32
N ARG A 138 0.08 3.29 -10.81
CA ARG A 138 0.21 3.02 -12.24
C ARG A 138 -1.13 2.75 -12.92
N GLY A 139 -1.21 3.10 -14.19
CA GLY A 139 -2.32 2.70 -15.08
C GLY A 139 -2.73 3.81 -16.03
N GLY A 140 -3.52 3.45 -17.04
CA GLY A 140 -4.31 4.39 -17.83
C GLY A 140 -4.42 4.13 -19.33
N PRO A 141 -5.33 4.85 -20.03
CA PRO A 141 -6.13 6.00 -19.60
C PRO A 141 -7.06 5.70 -18.41
N ASN A 142 -6.67 6.15 -17.22
CA ASN A 142 -7.42 5.86 -15.99
C ASN A 142 -8.60 6.85 -15.89
N SER A 143 -9.20 6.98 -14.70
CA SER A 143 -10.25 7.96 -14.49
C SER A 143 -9.79 9.39 -14.82
N ALA A 144 -8.53 9.76 -14.59
CA ALA A 144 -8.02 11.10 -14.88
C ALA A 144 -8.19 11.46 -16.37
N GLU A 145 -7.81 10.58 -17.30
CA GLU A 145 -7.97 10.85 -18.73
C GLU A 145 -9.44 10.82 -19.17
N LYS A 146 -10.20 9.80 -18.73
CA LYS A 146 -11.63 9.65 -19.10
C LYS A 146 -12.48 10.84 -18.65
N TYR A 147 -12.15 11.43 -17.51
CA TYR A 147 -12.88 12.57 -16.93
C TYR A 147 -12.19 13.93 -17.18
N GLY A 148 -11.18 13.98 -18.05
CA GLY A 148 -10.60 15.23 -18.55
C GLY A 148 -9.75 15.99 -17.52
N ALA A 149 -9.08 15.29 -16.61
CA ALA A 149 -8.10 15.89 -15.71
C ALA A 149 -6.86 16.38 -16.50
N PRO A 150 -6.21 17.47 -16.08
CA PRO A 150 -5.01 18.01 -16.74
C PRO A 150 -3.72 17.21 -16.42
N PHE A 151 -3.85 16.07 -15.76
CA PHE A 151 -2.80 15.12 -15.41
C PHE A 151 -3.33 13.71 -15.69
N ASN A 152 -2.45 12.73 -15.86
CA ASN A 152 -2.85 11.38 -16.25
C ASN A 152 -2.70 10.32 -15.15
N GLN A 153 -1.97 10.56 -14.05
CA GLN A 153 -1.73 9.59 -12.97
C GLN A 153 -1.41 10.31 -11.65
N GLN A 154 -1.23 9.56 -10.55
CA GLN A 154 -0.87 10.12 -9.24
C GLN A 154 0.05 9.18 -8.44
N MET A 155 0.56 9.69 -7.32
CA MET A 155 1.18 8.87 -6.28
C MET A 155 0.12 8.43 -5.26
N SER A 156 0.39 7.32 -4.57
CA SER A 156 -0.36 6.87 -3.41
C SER A 156 -0.20 7.83 -2.25
N PHE A 157 -1.02 7.68 -1.21
CA PHE A 157 -0.77 8.31 0.07
C PHE A 157 0.54 7.76 0.66
N PRO A 158 1.41 8.61 1.23
CA PRO A 158 2.63 8.14 1.90
C PRO A 158 2.29 7.21 3.07
N CYS A 159 3.00 6.09 3.15
CA CYS A 159 2.82 5.09 4.20
C CYS A 159 4.08 4.95 5.06
N GLU A 160 3.91 4.78 6.36
CA GLU A 160 4.98 4.35 7.25
C GLU A 160 5.04 2.83 7.29
N LEU A 161 6.23 2.27 7.08
CA LEU A 161 6.49 0.84 7.09
C LEU A 161 7.00 0.39 8.47
N THR A 162 6.42 -0.69 8.98
CA THR A 162 6.90 -1.38 10.19
C THR A 162 6.99 -2.88 9.95
N LEU A 163 7.92 -3.56 10.63
CA LEU A 163 7.97 -5.03 10.66
C LEU A 163 7.32 -5.51 11.95
N ARG A 164 6.38 -6.46 11.85
CA ARG A 164 5.68 -7.02 13.01
C ARG A 164 5.61 -8.54 12.91
N THR A 165 5.70 -9.21 14.05
CA THR A 165 5.51 -10.65 14.16
C THR A 165 4.02 -11.00 14.01
N VAL A 166 3.72 -11.94 13.11
CA VAL A 166 2.38 -12.48 12.87
C VAL A 166 2.50 -14.01 12.81
N GLY A 167 2.07 -14.67 13.88
CA GLY A 167 2.34 -16.10 14.06
C GLY A 167 3.85 -16.37 14.11
N ASP A 168 4.33 -17.26 13.26
CA ASP A 168 5.75 -17.61 13.13
C ASP A 168 6.50 -16.74 12.10
N ASP A 169 5.81 -15.83 11.41
CA ASP A 169 6.38 -14.95 10.38
C ASP A 169 6.65 -13.54 10.89
N VAL A 170 7.50 -12.81 10.14
CA VAL A 170 7.62 -11.36 10.23
C VAL A 170 7.07 -10.73 8.95
N ARG A 171 6.08 -9.85 9.09
CA ARG A 171 5.36 -9.21 7.98
C ARG A 171 5.57 -7.70 7.99
N VAL A 172 5.52 -7.08 6.81
CA VAL A 172 5.46 -5.63 6.69
C VAL A 172 4.03 -5.15 6.95
N PHE A 173 3.91 -4.02 7.65
CA PHE A 173 2.68 -3.27 7.81
C PHE A 173 2.91 -1.88 7.25
N ALA A 174 2.08 -1.48 6.28
CA ALA A 174 2.11 -0.17 5.64
C ALA A 174 0.84 0.60 6.02
N GLY A 175 0.97 1.63 6.85
CA GLY A 175 -0.14 2.46 7.30
C GLY A 175 0.02 3.92 6.87
N PRO A 176 -1.06 4.68 6.61
CA PRO A 176 -0.96 6.09 6.29
C PRO A 176 -0.17 6.86 7.35
N VAL A 177 0.74 7.73 6.91
CA VAL A 177 1.54 8.56 7.82
C VAL A 177 0.64 9.46 8.69
N PRO A 178 1.00 9.73 9.95
CA PRO A 178 0.19 10.54 10.86
C PRO A 178 0.03 12.00 10.39
N GLU A 179 0.86 12.49 9.48
CA GLU A 179 0.73 13.82 8.89
C GLU A 179 -0.64 14.06 8.20
N ILE A 180 -1.36 13.00 7.81
CA ILE A 180 -2.76 13.09 7.32
C ILE A 180 -3.69 13.80 8.32
N GLU A 181 -3.38 13.76 9.61
CA GLU A 181 -4.15 14.42 10.67
C GLU A 181 -4.28 15.93 10.45
N SER A 182 -3.26 16.54 9.83
CA SER A 182 -3.28 17.97 9.48
C SER A 182 -4.37 18.32 8.45
N LEU A 183 -4.84 17.34 7.67
CA LEU A 183 -5.90 17.51 6.68
C LEU A 183 -7.28 17.21 7.26
N TRP A 184 -7.40 16.74 8.49
CA TRP A 184 -8.70 16.39 9.07
C TRP A 184 -9.60 17.62 9.24
N GLY A 185 -10.81 17.52 8.69
CA GLY A 185 -11.90 18.47 8.82
C GLY A 185 -12.96 17.99 9.80
N GLU A 186 -14.23 18.12 9.42
CA GLU A 186 -15.36 17.60 10.19
C GLU A 186 -15.21 16.10 10.41
N GLN A 187 -15.51 15.65 11.63
CA GLN A 187 -15.42 14.25 12.03
C GLN A 187 -16.76 13.75 12.53
N ARG A 188 -17.04 12.49 12.23
CA ARG A 188 -18.18 11.74 12.73
C ARG A 188 -17.69 10.43 13.32
N ALA A 189 -18.19 10.08 14.49
CA ALA A 189 -17.93 8.79 15.11
C ALA A 189 -19.25 8.05 15.38
N LEU A 190 -19.23 6.74 15.15
CA LEU A 190 -20.24 5.77 15.55
C LEU A 190 -19.53 4.65 16.31
N ALA A 191 -20.17 4.10 17.33
CA ALA A 191 -19.64 2.97 18.07
C ALA A 191 -20.78 2.10 18.60
N ASN A 192 -20.54 0.80 18.66
CA ASN A 192 -21.46 -0.20 19.19
C ASN A 192 -22.87 -0.13 18.55
N VAL A 193 -22.94 -0.06 17.22
CA VAL A 193 -24.20 0.02 16.47
C VAL A 193 -24.55 -1.34 15.87
N ALA A 194 -25.72 -1.88 16.24
CA ALA A 194 -26.27 -3.07 15.60
C ALA A 194 -26.63 -2.76 14.14
N LEU A 195 -26.15 -3.60 13.22
CA LEU A 195 -26.45 -3.51 11.79
C LEU A 195 -27.59 -4.47 11.50
N LEU A 196 -28.81 -3.94 11.49
CA LEU A 196 -29.99 -4.69 11.06
C LEU A 196 -30.00 -4.81 9.53
N ASP A 197 -30.53 -5.93 9.02
CA ASP A 197 -30.59 -6.22 7.59
C ASP A 197 -31.20 -5.03 6.81
N GLY A 198 -30.40 -4.51 5.90
CA GLY A 198 -30.76 -3.43 4.99
C GLY A 198 -30.87 -2.02 5.58
N VAL A 199 -30.62 -1.84 6.87
CA VAL A 199 -30.64 -0.51 7.51
C VAL A 199 -29.31 0.22 7.27
N ASN A 200 -29.38 1.43 6.71
CA ASN A 200 -28.21 2.28 6.51
C ASN A 200 -27.92 3.10 7.77
N VAL A 201 -26.79 2.83 8.42
CA VAL A 201 -26.39 3.59 9.63
C VAL A 201 -25.81 4.96 9.32
N LEU A 202 -25.54 5.25 8.04
CA LEU A 202 -25.15 6.57 7.54
C LEU A 202 -26.33 7.30 6.89
N GLU A 203 -27.58 6.90 7.16
CA GLU A 203 -28.75 7.63 6.68
C GLU A 203 -28.78 9.03 7.31
N GLY A 204 -28.93 10.05 6.46
CA GLY A 204 -28.91 11.46 6.88
C GLY A 204 -27.54 12.13 6.79
N GLU A 205 -26.47 11.36 6.57
CA GLU A 205 -25.13 11.93 6.40
C GLU A 205 -25.04 12.67 5.05
N SER A 206 -24.51 13.89 5.11
CA SER A 206 -24.33 14.71 3.92
C SER A 206 -23.33 14.04 2.96
N PRO A 207 -23.46 14.25 1.62
CA PRO A 207 -22.53 13.69 0.65
C PRO A 207 -21.07 13.93 1.04
N LEU A 208 -20.26 12.88 0.90
CA LEU A 208 -18.82 12.90 1.18
C LEU A 208 -18.06 13.20 -0.12
N ASP A 209 -16.82 13.72 -0.02
CA ASP A 209 -15.93 13.95 -1.17
C ASP A 209 -14.57 13.30 -0.90
N LEU A 210 -13.78 13.91 -0.02
CA LEU A 210 -12.49 13.37 0.46
C LEU A 210 -12.65 12.79 1.86
N VAL A 211 -12.20 11.56 2.09
CA VAL A 211 -12.50 10.82 3.32
C VAL A 211 -11.27 10.05 3.84
N ASP A 212 -11.04 10.12 5.14
CA ASP A 212 -10.28 9.11 5.91
C ASP A 212 -11.26 8.42 6.86
N ALA A 213 -11.48 7.12 6.65
CA ALA A 213 -12.40 6.33 7.43
C ALA A 213 -11.68 5.17 8.14
N GLU A 214 -11.85 5.06 9.45
CA GLU A 214 -11.52 3.84 10.22
C GLU A 214 -12.82 3.11 10.52
N ILE A 215 -12.92 1.82 10.15
CA ILE A 215 -14.13 1.00 10.33
C ILE A 215 -13.72 -0.34 10.94
N VAL A 216 -14.34 -0.71 12.05
CA VAL A 216 -14.21 -2.01 12.70
C VAL A 216 -15.61 -2.59 12.86
N PHE A 217 -15.82 -3.80 12.34
CA PHE A 217 -17.11 -4.48 12.41
C PHE A 217 -16.94 -6.00 12.58
N ASP A 218 -17.90 -6.61 13.25
CA ASP A 218 -18.13 -8.05 13.25
C ASP A 218 -19.15 -8.37 12.16
N PRO A 219 -18.82 -9.20 11.15
CA PRO A 219 -19.75 -9.55 10.09
C PRO A 219 -20.98 -10.33 10.56
N GLY A 220 -20.96 -10.94 11.77
CA GLY A 220 -22.09 -11.67 12.33
C GLY A 220 -22.58 -12.80 11.42
N ASP A 221 -23.89 -12.86 11.21
CA ASP A 221 -24.53 -13.79 10.26
C ASP A 221 -24.92 -13.12 8.93
N ALA A 222 -24.50 -11.85 8.70
CA ALA A 222 -24.73 -11.18 7.44
C ALA A 222 -24.03 -11.89 6.28
N GLU A 223 -24.70 -11.97 5.13
CA GLU A 223 -24.10 -12.49 3.89
C GLU A 223 -23.12 -11.48 3.28
N ARG A 224 -23.41 -10.17 3.43
CA ARG A 224 -22.60 -9.10 2.86
C ARG A 224 -22.65 -7.82 3.69
N ILE A 225 -21.52 -7.12 3.76
CA ILE A 225 -21.42 -5.73 4.24
C ILE A 225 -21.12 -4.81 3.06
N GLU A 226 -21.92 -3.75 2.88
CA GLU A 226 -21.77 -2.79 1.79
C GLU A 226 -21.36 -1.42 2.33
N VAL A 227 -20.31 -0.84 1.74
CA VAL A 227 -19.76 0.46 2.13
C VAL A 227 -19.76 1.39 0.91
N ARG A 228 -20.29 2.60 1.06
CA ARG A 228 -20.11 3.70 0.09
C ARG A 228 -19.61 4.93 0.82
N LEU A 229 -18.42 5.39 0.47
CA LEU A 229 -17.80 6.61 0.99
C LEU A 229 -17.33 7.44 -0.20
N ALA A 230 -18.02 8.55 -0.47
CA ALA A 230 -17.85 9.32 -1.70
C ALA A 230 -17.91 8.41 -2.95
N GLY A 231 -16.92 8.47 -3.84
CA GLY A 231 -16.86 7.64 -5.05
C GLY A 231 -16.48 6.17 -4.82
N ALA A 232 -16.06 5.78 -3.61
CA ALA A 232 -15.65 4.41 -3.32
C ALA A 232 -16.84 3.54 -2.92
N GLU A 233 -17.08 2.45 -3.65
CA GLU A 233 -18.11 1.44 -3.34
C GLU A 233 -17.47 0.08 -3.10
N LEU A 234 -17.49 -0.37 -1.85
CA LEU A 234 -16.93 -1.66 -1.45
C LEU A 234 -18.02 -2.63 -0.98
N ALA A 235 -17.75 -3.92 -1.15
CA ALA A 235 -18.58 -4.97 -0.60
C ALA A 235 -17.70 -6.07 0.01
N TYR A 236 -17.94 -6.40 1.28
CA TYR A 236 -17.37 -7.56 1.93
C TYR A 236 -18.36 -8.73 1.83
N ASP A 237 -17.96 -9.78 1.13
CA ASP A 237 -18.65 -11.05 1.03
C ASP A 237 -18.22 -11.93 2.22
N CYS A 238 -19.12 -12.11 3.18
CA CYS A 238 -18.80 -12.73 4.47
C CYS A 238 -18.49 -14.23 4.32
N ALA A 239 -19.23 -14.93 3.45
CA ALA A 239 -19.04 -16.36 3.24
C ALA A 239 -17.71 -16.67 2.54
N ASN A 240 -17.33 -15.84 1.57
CA ASN A 240 -16.07 -16.01 0.83
C ASN A 240 -14.91 -15.18 1.40
N GLN A 241 -15.14 -14.44 2.48
CA GLN A 241 -14.15 -13.59 3.17
C GLN A 241 -13.41 -12.68 2.18
N ARG A 242 -14.16 -12.05 1.28
CA ARG A 242 -13.61 -11.32 0.13
C ARG A 242 -14.12 -9.89 0.12
N LEU A 243 -13.20 -8.94 0.05
CA LEU A 243 -13.51 -7.53 -0.15
C LEU A 243 -13.39 -7.20 -1.63
N THR A 244 -14.44 -6.64 -2.22
CA THR A 244 -14.45 -6.13 -3.59
C THR A 244 -14.69 -4.62 -3.63
N LEU A 245 -14.30 -4.01 -4.74
CA LEU A 245 -14.43 -2.58 -5.02
C LEU A 245 -15.01 -2.39 -6.42
N LEU A 246 -15.94 -1.44 -6.57
CA LEU A 246 -16.32 -0.91 -7.88
C LEU A 246 -15.24 0.09 -8.34
N ALA A 247 -14.24 -0.43 -9.07
CA ALA A 247 -13.07 0.31 -9.52
C ALA A 247 -13.22 0.75 -10.99
N VAL A 248 -12.18 1.40 -11.53
CA VAL A 248 -11.99 1.55 -12.98
C VAL A 248 -10.74 0.83 -13.46
N ASN A 249 -10.80 0.27 -14.66
CA ASN A 249 -9.65 -0.34 -15.32
C ASN A 249 -8.81 0.71 -16.08
N ASP A 250 -7.77 0.23 -16.76
CA ASP A 250 -6.87 1.07 -17.57
C ASP A 250 -7.52 1.67 -18.82
N ARG A 251 -8.80 1.42 -19.08
CA ARG A 251 -9.60 2.10 -20.10
C ARG A 251 -10.58 3.12 -19.50
N GLY A 252 -10.55 3.26 -18.18
CA GLY A 252 -11.50 4.05 -17.39
C GLY A 252 -12.89 3.41 -17.30
N ASP A 253 -13.07 2.15 -17.72
CA ASP A 253 -14.34 1.46 -17.62
C ASP A 253 -14.55 0.88 -16.22
N VAL A 254 -15.78 0.96 -15.75
CA VAL A 254 -16.16 0.49 -14.43
C VAL A 254 -16.10 -1.04 -14.38
N GLU A 255 -15.47 -1.58 -13.35
CA GLU A 255 -15.36 -3.02 -13.10
C GLU A 255 -15.47 -3.34 -11.61
N VAL A 256 -15.81 -4.58 -11.28
CA VAL A 256 -15.68 -5.09 -9.91
C VAL A 256 -14.31 -5.73 -9.78
N ARG A 257 -13.49 -5.20 -8.88
CA ARG A 257 -12.14 -5.69 -8.59
C ARG A 257 -12.10 -6.38 -7.23
N ASN A 258 -11.37 -7.48 -7.13
CA ASN A 258 -11.02 -8.09 -5.86
C ASN A 258 -9.95 -7.21 -5.18
N VAL A 259 -10.28 -6.68 -4.00
CA VAL A 259 -9.36 -5.88 -3.18
C VAL A 259 -8.52 -6.81 -2.32
N PHE A 260 -9.19 -7.65 -1.54
CA PHE A 260 -8.59 -8.66 -0.67
C PHE A 260 -9.34 -9.98 -0.79
N GLU A 261 -8.57 -11.06 -0.90
CA GLU A 261 -9.04 -12.44 -0.74
C GLU A 261 -8.56 -12.98 0.61
N GLY A 262 -9.31 -13.94 1.18
CA GLY A 262 -9.00 -14.51 2.50
C GLY A 262 -8.88 -13.43 3.58
N LEU A 263 -9.77 -12.44 3.57
CA LEU A 263 -9.86 -11.41 4.59
C LEU A 263 -10.72 -11.93 5.74
N GLU A 264 -10.14 -12.86 6.50
CA GLU A 264 -10.77 -13.52 7.64
C GLU A 264 -10.89 -12.57 8.84
N ALA A 265 -12.01 -12.64 9.55
CA ALA A 265 -12.20 -11.89 10.78
C ALA A 265 -11.24 -12.37 11.87
N ARG A 266 -10.56 -11.42 12.55
CA ARG A 266 -9.62 -11.68 13.65
C ARG A 266 -10.29 -11.31 14.95
N ASP A 267 -10.38 -12.27 15.86
CA ASP A 267 -11.18 -12.13 17.09
C ASP A 267 -12.63 -11.70 16.80
N GLY A 268 -13.20 -12.23 15.71
CA GLY A 268 -14.54 -11.90 15.22
C GLY A 268 -14.63 -10.59 14.43
N MET A 269 -13.52 -9.84 14.29
CA MET A 269 -13.55 -8.47 13.75
C MET A 269 -12.83 -8.34 12.40
N ILE A 270 -13.39 -7.51 11.53
CA ILE A 270 -12.72 -6.94 10.36
C ILE A 270 -12.37 -5.49 10.68
N GLU A 271 -11.10 -5.13 10.51
CA GLU A 271 -10.60 -3.76 10.65
C GLU A 271 -10.17 -3.24 9.27
N LEU A 272 -10.77 -2.12 8.86
CA LEU A 272 -10.43 -1.40 7.63
C LEU A 272 -10.09 0.06 7.94
N ARG A 273 -9.11 0.59 7.23
CA ARG A 273 -8.95 2.02 7.00
C ARG A 273 -9.10 2.30 5.51
N ILE A 274 -9.91 3.28 5.15
CA ILE A 274 -10.25 3.61 3.76
C ILE A 274 -9.97 5.09 3.56
N LEU A 275 -9.01 5.39 2.69
CA LEU A 275 -8.75 6.75 2.21
C LEU A 275 -9.40 6.90 0.85
N VAL A 276 -10.26 7.90 0.69
CA VAL A 276 -10.94 8.21 -0.56
C VAL A 276 -10.53 9.61 -1.01
N ASP A 277 -9.98 9.69 -2.22
CA ASP A 277 -9.77 10.93 -2.97
C ASP A 277 -10.67 10.92 -4.22
N ARG A 278 -10.71 12.02 -4.96
CA ARG A 278 -11.66 12.25 -6.05
C ARG A 278 -11.70 11.15 -7.10
N LEU A 279 -10.56 10.53 -7.38
CA LEU A 279 -10.37 9.55 -8.44
C LEU A 279 -9.76 8.24 -7.94
N SER A 280 -9.54 8.10 -6.63
CA SER A 280 -8.80 6.97 -6.08
C SER A 280 -9.29 6.56 -4.70
N VAL A 281 -9.03 5.32 -4.37
CA VAL A 281 -9.23 4.76 -3.04
C VAL A 281 -8.02 3.95 -2.64
N GLU A 282 -7.63 4.08 -1.38
CA GLU A 282 -6.61 3.26 -0.74
C GLU A 282 -7.25 2.55 0.46
N VAL A 283 -7.18 1.22 0.46
CA VAL A 283 -7.79 0.36 1.48
C VAL A 283 -6.68 -0.35 2.23
N TYR A 284 -6.72 -0.25 3.54
CA TYR A 284 -5.81 -0.91 4.46
C TYR A 284 -6.63 -1.83 5.35
N ALA A 285 -6.17 -3.07 5.55
CA ALA A 285 -6.79 -3.97 6.52
C ALA A 285 -5.83 -4.29 7.66
N PHE A 286 -6.37 -4.50 8.86
CA PHE A 286 -5.65 -4.93 10.06
C PHE A 286 -4.41 -4.06 10.35
N GLY A 287 -4.61 -2.74 10.42
CA GLY A 287 -3.52 -1.80 10.70
C GLY A 287 -2.46 -1.69 9.61
N GLY A 288 -2.76 -2.11 8.37
CA GLY A 288 -1.86 -1.97 7.21
C GLY A 288 -1.12 -3.23 6.81
N GLU A 289 -1.46 -4.40 7.37
CA GLU A 289 -0.89 -5.69 6.94
C GLU A 289 -1.23 -6.01 5.49
N LYS A 290 -2.47 -5.68 5.08
CA LYS A 290 -2.91 -5.74 3.68
C LYS A 290 -3.22 -4.33 3.20
N PHE A 291 -2.78 -4.03 1.98
CA PHE A 291 -2.95 -2.72 1.37
C PHE A 291 -3.33 -2.86 -0.11
N HIS A 292 -4.20 -1.97 -0.58
CA HIS A 292 -4.64 -1.94 -1.97
C HIS A 292 -4.94 -0.50 -2.40
N ALA A 293 -4.34 -0.07 -3.50
CA ALA A 293 -4.64 1.23 -4.12
C ALA A 293 -5.38 0.99 -5.44
N ALA A 294 -6.44 1.75 -5.72
CA ALA A 294 -7.16 1.62 -6.98
C ALA A 294 -7.72 2.95 -7.45
N TYR A 295 -7.78 3.12 -8.77
CA TYR A 295 -8.58 4.19 -9.38
C TYR A 295 -10.07 3.85 -9.30
N ILE A 296 -10.89 4.89 -9.07
CA ILE A 296 -12.35 4.84 -9.04
C ILE A 296 -12.93 5.93 -9.94
N ALA A 297 -14.22 5.80 -10.25
CA ALA A 297 -14.95 6.87 -10.92
C ALA A 297 -15.15 8.07 -9.96
N PRO A 298 -15.22 9.31 -10.49
CA PRO A 298 -15.56 10.48 -9.70
C PRO A 298 -16.87 10.28 -8.96
N ASN A 299 -16.93 10.83 -7.75
CA ASN A 299 -18.14 10.77 -6.95
C ASN A 299 -19.31 11.48 -7.68
N PRO A 300 -20.46 10.83 -7.89
CA PRO A 300 -21.67 11.51 -8.35
C PRO A 300 -22.09 12.60 -7.35
N GLN A 301 -22.55 13.74 -7.86
CA GLN A 301 -22.76 14.98 -7.08
C GLN A 301 -23.76 14.87 -5.90
N ASP A 302 -24.52 13.78 -5.79
CA ASP A 302 -25.49 13.53 -4.71
C ASP A 302 -25.38 12.11 -4.11
N ALA A 303 -24.26 11.41 -4.33
CA ALA A 303 -24.10 10.06 -3.81
C ALA A 303 -24.08 10.07 -2.27
N LYS A 304 -25.11 9.47 -1.68
CA LYS A 304 -25.23 9.37 -0.22
C LYS A 304 -24.31 8.28 0.33
N PRO A 305 -23.63 8.55 1.47
CA PRO A 305 -22.85 7.54 2.17
C PRO A 305 -23.71 6.35 2.59
N LYS A 306 -23.10 5.17 2.62
CA LYS A 306 -23.76 3.92 2.98
C LYS A 306 -22.85 3.05 3.84
N PHE A 307 -23.40 2.49 4.90
CA PHE A 307 -22.83 1.34 5.60
C PHE A 307 -23.97 0.43 6.03
N VAL A 308 -24.08 -0.74 5.40
CA VAL A 308 -25.28 -1.61 5.47
C VAL A 308 -24.86 -3.07 5.53
N ALA A 309 -25.51 -3.85 6.40
CA ALA A 309 -25.48 -5.32 6.36
C ALA A 309 -26.62 -5.85 5.48
N ARG A 310 -26.40 -6.95 4.76
CA ARG A 310 -27.37 -7.62 3.88
C ARG A 310 -27.41 -9.12 4.17
N GLY A 311 -28.61 -9.69 4.15
CA GLY A 311 -28.82 -11.13 4.30
C GLY A 311 -28.63 -11.66 5.72
N GLY A 312 -28.58 -10.76 6.70
CA GLY A 312 -28.39 -11.08 8.12
C GLY A 312 -28.04 -9.83 8.92
N ALA A 313 -27.71 -10.03 10.19
CA ALA A 313 -27.28 -9.00 11.12
C ALA A 313 -25.76 -9.01 11.30
N ALA A 314 -25.22 -7.84 11.56
CA ALA A 314 -23.81 -7.62 11.86
C ALA A 314 -23.69 -6.58 12.96
N GLN A 315 -22.46 -6.28 13.38
CA GLN A 315 -22.21 -5.30 14.42
C GLN A 315 -21.11 -4.33 13.99
N LEU A 316 -21.42 -3.03 14.02
CA LEU A 316 -20.41 -1.99 13.88
C LEU A 316 -19.84 -1.66 15.26
N GLU A 317 -18.64 -2.15 15.54
CA GLU A 317 -17.93 -1.84 16.78
C GLU A 317 -17.51 -0.38 16.81
N ARG A 318 -16.89 0.10 15.73
CA ARG A 318 -16.43 1.48 15.63
C ARG A 318 -16.34 1.95 14.20
N MET A 319 -16.79 3.18 13.97
CA MET A 319 -16.50 3.94 12.77
C MET A 319 -16.03 5.34 13.15
N LYS A 320 -14.95 5.80 12.53
CA LYS A 320 -14.56 7.21 12.50
C LYS A 320 -14.52 7.64 11.05
N LEU A 321 -15.35 8.59 10.67
CA LEU A 321 -15.31 9.25 9.37
C LEU A 321 -14.72 10.63 9.55
N ARG A 322 -13.72 10.96 8.74
CA ARG A 322 -13.04 12.25 8.78
C ARG A 322 -13.08 12.82 7.37
N ARG A 323 -13.76 13.95 7.20
CA ARG A 323 -13.68 14.70 5.93
C ARG A 323 -12.27 15.24 5.80
N LEU A 324 -11.62 15.04 4.66
CA LEU A 324 -10.29 15.59 4.41
C LEU A 324 -10.40 16.97 3.74
N ARG A 325 -9.52 17.87 4.15
CA ARG A 325 -9.26 19.15 3.48
C ARG A 325 -8.27 18.91 2.35
N SER A 326 -8.30 19.80 1.36
CA SER A 326 -7.29 19.84 0.30
C SER A 326 -5.89 20.04 0.90
N ALA A 327 -4.92 19.24 0.46
CA ALA A 327 -3.50 19.50 0.71
C ALA A 327 -2.94 20.64 -0.16
N TRP A 328 -3.66 20.99 -1.23
CA TRP A 328 -3.36 22.17 -2.05
C TRP A 328 -3.93 23.43 -1.40
N GLU A 329 -3.10 24.45 -1.25
CA GLU A 329 -3.59 25.81 -1.03
C GLU A 329 -4.47 26.21 -2.22
N LYS A 330 -5.55 26.95 -1.96
CA LYS A 330 -6.34 27.51 -3.07
C LYS A 330 -5.40 28.40 -3.90
N PRO A 331 -5.38 28.26 -5.24
CA PRO A 331 -4.57 29.13 -6.08
C PRO A 331 -4.92 30.62 -5.90
#